data_AF-A0A9C7VZT0-F1
#
_entry.id   AF-A0A9C7VZT0-F1
#
_cell.length_a   1.000
_cell.length_b   1.000
_cell.length_c   1.000
_cell.angle_alpha   90.00
_cell.angle_beta   90.00
_cell.angle_gamma   90.00
#
_symmetry.space_group_name_H-M   'P 1'
#
loop_
_entity.id
_entity.type
_entity.pdbx_description
1 polymer ?
#
loop_
_entity_poly.entity_id
_entity_poly.type
_entity_poly.pdbx_seq_one_letter_code
_entity_poly.pdbx_strand_id
1 'polypeptide(L)'
;MQTGGGLLGMPITDTVKLADDENKVKKTVPRQGMWQAQTPQMFRYGELRQALLNAKNNGLIVTDEASAMEYAGFYPLMVKGCSENIKITVPEDLQLAEVFFQGQESGS
;
A
#
# COMPACT_ATOMS: atom_id res chain seq x y z
N MET A 1 -19.48 0.76 10.26
CA MET A 1 -18.11 1.26 10.04
C MET A 1 -18.14 2.18 8.83
N GLN A 2 -17.49 3.34 8.92
CA GLN A 2 -17.41 4.28 7.81
C GLN A 2 -16.06 4.07 7.10
N THR A 3 -16.10 3.93 5.77
CA THR A 3 -14.91 3.55 5.00
C THR A 3 -13.98 4.75 4.76
N GLY A 4 -14.52 5.97 4.64
CA GLY A 4 -13.75 7.21 4.47
C GLY A 4 -12.97 7.34 3.14
N GLY A 5 -12.92 6.27 2.34
CA GLY A 5 -12.15 6.17 1.10
C GLY A 5 -11.64 4.74 0.87
N GLY A 6 -10.60 4.60 0.06
CA GLY A 6 -9.98 3.32 -0.24
C GLY A 6 -8.62 3.45 -0.90
N LEU A 7 -7.91 2.33 -0.92
CA LEU A 7 -6.59 2.21 -1.54
C LEU A 7 -6.57 1.02 -2.48
N LEU A 8 -5.74 1.12 -3.51
CA LEU A 8 -5.40 -0.03 -4.33
C LEU A 8 -4.49 -0.98 -3.56
N GLY A 9 -4.61 -2.27 -3.82
CA GLY A 9 -3.66 -3.25 -3.34
C GLY A 9 -3.80 -4.59 -4.04
N MET A 10 -2.85 -5.48 -3.76
CA MET A 10 -2.83 -6.84 -4.29
C MET A 10 -2.71 -7.86 -3.15
N PRO A 11 -3.47 -8.96 -3.15
CA PRO A 11 -3.29 -10.03 -2.18
C PRO A 11 -1.88 -10.59 -2.28
N ILE A 12 -1.23 -10.85 -1.14
CA ILE A 12 0.11 -11.44 -1.15
C ILE A 12 0.02 -12.90 -1.62
N THR A 13 0.76 -13.22 -2.69
CA THR A 13 0.87 -14.57 -3.25
C THR A 13 2.00 -15.36 -2.60
N ASP A 14 3.08 -14.67 -2.25
CA ASP A 14 4.30 -15.30 -1.77
C ASP A 14 4.24 -15.66 -0.28
N THR A 15 5.17 -16.51 0.14
CA THR A 15 5.28 -16.89 1.55
C THR A 15 5.92 -15.76 2.34
N VAL A 16 5.20 -15.22 3.33
CA VAL A 16 5.70 -14.15 4.21
C VAL A 16 6.46 -14.76 5.38
N LYS A 17 7.67 -14.25 5.65
CA LYS A 17 8.50 -14.60 6.80
C LYS A 17 8.65 -13.39 7.72
N LEU A 18 8.51 -13.61 9.02
CA LEU A 18 8.98 -12.65 10.02
C LEU A 18 10.45 -12.98 10.31
N ALA A 19 11.34 -12.01 10.14
CA ALA A 19 12.76 -12.12 10.48
C ALA A 19 13.09 -11.31 11.74
N ASP A 20 14.27 -11.55 12.32
CA ASP A 20 14.87 -10.68 13.34
C ASP A 20 15.88 -9.70 12.75
N ASP A 21 16.49 -8.89 13.60
CA ASP A 21 17.48 -7.87 13.21
C ASP A 21 18.77 -8.48 12.61
N GLU A 22 18.98 -9.79 12.77
CA GLU A 22 20.07 -10.56 12.16
C GLU A 22 19.64 -11.29 10.86
N ASN A 23 18.45 -10.97 10.32
CA ASN A 23 17.82 -11.61 9.16
C ASN A 23 17.52 -13.11 9.31
N LYS A 24 17.47 -13.64 10.54
CA LYS A 24 17.10 -15.04 10.79
C LYS A 24 15.58 -15.17 10.78
N VAL A 25 15.09 -16.22 10.10
CA VAL A 25 13.66 -16.51 10.03
C VAL A 25 13.14 -16.90 11.42
N LYS A 26 12.30 -16.06 12.02
CA LYS A 26 11.60 -16.34 13.28
C LYS A 26 10.38 -17.24 13.07
N LYS A 27 9.55 -16.92 12.05
CA LYS A 27 8.38 -17.72 11.69
C LYS A 27 7.85 -17.43 10.29
N THR A 28 7.04 -18.36 9.79
CA THR A 28 6.18 -18.12 8.62
C THR A 28 4.88 -17.47 9.08
N VAL A 29 4.45 -16.39 8.41
CA VAL A 29 3.21 -15.68 8.73
C VAL A 29 2.09 -16.13 7.77
N PRO A 30 0.88 -16.46 8.28
CA PRO A 30 -0.25 -16.75 7.40
C PRO A 30 -0.60 -15.54 6.53
N ARG A 31 -0.55 -15.72 5.21
CA ARG A 31 -0.84 -14.65 4.22
C ARG A 31 -2.33 -14.41 3.96
N GLN A 32 -3.22 -15.18 4.58
CA GLN A 32 -4.68 -15.06 4.38
C GLN A 32 -5.13 -13.66 4.81
N GLY A 33 -5.74 -12.91 3.89
CA GLY A 33 -6.19 -11.54 4.15
C GLY A 33 -5.07 -10.48 4.18
N MET A 34 -3.83 -10.83 3.84
CA MET A 34 -2.74 -9.86 3.71
C MET A 34 -2.68 -9.31 2.29
N TRP A 35 -2.55 -7.98 2.21
CA TRP A 35 -2.50 -7.25 0.96
C TRP A 35 -1.26 -6.35 0.95
N GLN A 36 -0.61 -6.26 -0.20
CA GLN A 36 0.37 -5.24 -0.48
C GLN A 36 -0.37 -3.98 -0.93
N ALA A 37 -0.28 -2.93 -0.11
CA ALA A 37 -0.84 -1.61 -0.44
C ALA A 37 -0.10 -1.00 -1.65
N GLN A 38 -0.87 -0.39 -2.54
CA GLN A 38 -0.41 0.35 -3.70
C GLN A 38 -0.97 1.78 -3.67
N THR A 39 -0.43 2.65 -4.51
CA THR A 39 -1.00 3.96 -4.82
C THR A 39 -1.68 3.90 -6.20
N PRO A 40 -2.64 4.78 -6.53
CA PRO A 40 -3.21 5.84 -5.71
C PRO A 40 -4.06 5.34 -4.53
N GLN A 41 -4.11 6.16 -3.49
CA GLN A 41 -5.08 6.06 -2.41
C GLN A 41 -6.05 7.25 -2.51
N MET A 42 -7.34 7.02 -2.30
CA MET A 42 -8.37 8.04 -2.49
C MET A 42 -9.24 8.17 -1.25
N PHE A 43 -9.19 9.35 -0.62
CA PHE A 43 -9.94 9.68 0.58
C PHE A 43 -10.66 11.03 0.40
N ARG A 44 -11.71 11.26 1.20
CA ARG A 44 -12.34 12.59 1.22
C ARG A 44 -11.38 13.58 1.87
N TYR A 45 -11.14 14.70 1.18
CA TYR A 45 -10.18 15.72 1.61
C TYR A 45 -10.38 16.19 3.05
N GLY A 46 -11.62 16.49 3.46
CA GLY A 46 -11.92 16.99 4.80
C GLY A 46 -11.56 15.98 5.90
N GLU A 47 -11.90 14.71 5.68
CA GLU A 47 -11.64 13.61 6.61
C GLU A 47 -10.14 13.31 6.69
N LEU A 48 -9.47 13.19 5.54
CA LEU A 48 -8.02 12.96 5.46
C LEU A 48 -7.23 14.09 6.13
N ARG A 49 -7.60 15.34 5.88
CA ARG A 49 -6.93 16.50 6.50
C ARG A 49 -7.05 16.47 8.02
N GLN A 50 -8.24 16.16 8.55
CA GLN A 50 -8.44 16.05 10.00
C GLN A 50 -7.65 14.88 10.58
N ALA A 51 -7.66 13.72 9.92
CA ALA A 51 -6.92 12.54 10.33
C ALA A 51 -5.41 12.81 10.42
N LEU A 52 -4.82 13.44 9.40
CA LEU A 52 -3.40 13.81 9.38
C LEU A 52 -3.04 14.83 10.46
N LEU A 53 -3.88 15.86 10.66
CA LEU A 53 -3.64 16.84 11.73
C LEU A 53 -3.71 16.20 13.11
N ASN A 54 -4.66 15.30 13.33
CA ASN A 54 -4.80 14.60 14.59
C ASN A 54 -3.61 13.66 14.83
N ALA A 55 -3.19 12.91 13.80
CA ALA A 55 -2.02 12.05 13.88
C ALA A 55 -0.75 12.83 14.23
N LYS A 56 -0.54 13.99 13.59
CA LYS A 56 0.56 14.90 13.91
C LYS A 56 0.50 15.41 15.35
N ASN A 57 -0.67 15.83 15.82
CA ASN A 57 -0.83 16.37 17.18
C ASN A 57 -0.61 15.32 18.28
N ASN A 58 -0.89 14.04 17.98
CA ASN A 58 -0.70 12.93 18.92
C ASN A 58 0.64 12.20 18.74
N GLY A 59 1.51 12.66 17.83
CA GLY A 59 2.80 12.02 17.57
C GLY A 59 2.70 10.60 16.99
N LEU A 60 1.61 10.30 16.27
CA LEU A 60 1.41 8.98 15.65
C LEU A 60 2.31 8.85 14.41
N ILE A 61 2.89 7.65 14.22
CA ILE A 61 3.70 7.33 13.05
C ILE A 61 2.75 6.96 11.90
N VAL A 62 2.64 7.85 10.92
CA VAL A 62 1.86 7.68 9.70
C VAL A 62 2.79 7.24 8.56
N THR A 63 2.52 6.08 7.98
CA THR A 63 3.33 5.51 6.87
C THR A 63 2.79 5.86 5.49
N ASP A 64 1.48 6.12 5.41
CA ASP A 64 0.73 6.52 4.21
C ASP A 64 -0.62 7.17 4.61
N GLU A 65 -1.40 7.66 3.65
CA GLU A 65 -2.68 8.31 3.90
C GLU A 65 -3.70 7.35 4.55
N ALA A 66 -3.71 6.07 4.15
CA ALA A 66 -4.56 5.04 4.74
C ALA A 66 -4.30 4.85 6.23
N SER A 67 -3.04 4.79 6.66
CA SER A 67 -2.69 4.64 8.09
C SER A 67 -3.19 5.82 8.93
N ALA A 68 -3.19 7.05 8.39
CA ALA A 68 -3.78 8.19 9.09
C ALA A 68 -5.29 8.02 9.29
N MET A 69 -5.99 7.53 8.26
CA MET A 69 -7.43 7.27 8.29
C MET A 69 -7.77 6.13 9.26
N GLU A 70 -6.95 5.09 9.32
CA GLU A 70 -7.07 3.99 10.29
C GLU A 70 -6.98 4.48 11.73
N TYR A 71 -5.98 5.32 12.05
CA TYR A 71 -5.87 5.93 13.38
C TYR A 71 -7.06 6.83 13.73
N ALA A 72 -7.70 7.44 12.73
CA ALA A 72 -8.92 8.22 12.90
C ALA A 72 -10.19 7.36 13.03
N GLY A 73 -10.07 6.03 13.04
CA GLY A 73 -11.17 5.08 13.23
C GLY A 73 -11.94 4.75 11.95
N PHE A 74 -11.43 5.15 10.78
CA PHE A 74 -11.96 4.72 9.50
C PHE A 74 -11.43 3.34 9.12
N TYR A 75 -12.15 2.69 8.22
CA TYR A 75 -11.79 1.39 7.67
C TYR A 75 -11.70 1.49 6.15
N PRO A 76 -10.57 2.01 5.60
CA PRO A 76 -10.37 2.15 4.16
C PRO A 76 -10.67 0.87 3.40
N LEU A 77 -11.35 0.99 2.25
CA LEU A 77 -11.61 -0.16 1.41
C LEU A 77 -10.36 -0.58 0.64
N MET A 78 -10.04 -1.87 0.72
CA MET A 78 -9.04 -2.48 -0.14
C MET A 78 -9.67 -2.79 -1.50
N VAL A 79 -9.23 -2.10 -2.54
CA VAL A 79 -9.66 -2.31 -3.92
C VAL A 79 -8.56 -3.03 -4.67
N LYS A 80 -8.91 -4.08 -5.41
CA LYS A 80 -7.92 -4.83 -6.19
C LYS A 80 -7.30 -3.93 -7.26
N GLY A 81 -5.99 -3.73 -7.16
CA GLY A 81 -5.20 -2.99 -8.14
C GLY A 81 -4.81 -3.83 -9.36
N CYS A 82 -4.07 -3.22 -10.27
CA CYS A 82 -3.38 -3.92 -11.34
C CYS A 82 -1.93 -4.22 -10.93
N SER A 83 -1.40 -5.38 -11.30
CA SER A 83 0.03 -5.71 -11.11
C SER A 83 0.98 -4.79 -11.88
N GLU A 84 0.47 -4.10 -12.91
CA GLU A 84 1.21 -3.12 -13.72
C GLU A 84 1.36 -1.77 -13.02
N ASN A 85 0.66 -1.57 -11.90
CA ASN A 85 0.76 -0.35 -11.10
C ASN A 85 2.00 -0.45 -10.19
N ILE A 86 3.16 -0.48 -10.84
CA ILE A 86 4.47 -0.62 -10.19
C ILE A 86 4.76 0.68 -9.45
N LYS A 87 4.90 0.57 -8.12
CA LYS A 87 5.46 1.64 -7.30
C LYS A 87 6.96 1.65 -7.57
N ILE A 88 7.45 2.60 -8.37
CA ILE A 88 8.90 2.77 -8.57
C ILE A 88 9.49 3.26 -7.25
N THR A 89 10.25 2.39 -6.58
CA THR A 89 10.82 2.60 -5.25
C THR A 89 12.31 2.32 -5.18
N VAL A 90 12.84 1.48 -6.09
CA VAL A 90 14.26 1.18 -6.24
C VAL A 90 14.70 1.36 -7.71
N PRO A 91 15.99 1.60 -8.00
CA PRO A 91 16.48 1.82 -9.36
C PRO A 91 16.12 0.71 -10.36
N GLU A 92 15.99 -0.53 -9.88
CA GLU A 92 15.63 -1.70 -10.69
C GLU A 92 14.17 -1.65 -11.18
N ASP A 93 13.28 -0.94 -10.48
CA ASP A 93 11.88 -0.78 -10.88
C ASP A 93 11.73 0.03 -12.17
N LEU A 94 12.71 0.89 -12.50
CA LEU A 94 12.74 1.66 -13.76
C LEU A 94 12.98 0.77 -14.98
N GLN A 95 13.86 -0.23 -14.86
CA GLN A 95 14.13 -1.16 -15.96
C GLN A 95 12.90 -2.03 -16.25
N LEU A 96 12.16 -2.41 -15.20
CA LEU A 96 10.91 -3.14 -15.34
C LEU A 96 9.82 -2.27 -16.00
N ALA A 97 9.69 -1.02 -15.56
CA ALA A 97 8.75 -0.06 -16.14
C ALA A 97 8.99 0.18 -17.64
N GLU A 98 10.24 0.35 -18.07
CA GLU A 98 10.61 0.53 -19.48
C GLU A 98 10.17 -0.66 -20.36
N VAL A 99 10.29 -1.89 -19.87
CA VAL A 99 9.84 -3.09 -20.59
C VAL A 99 8.31 -3.12 -20.73
N PHE A 100 7.57 -2.72 -19.69
CA PHE A 100 6.10 -2.63 -19.75
C PHE A 100 5.61 -1.52 -20.70
N PHE A 101 6.30 -0.39 -20.77
CA PHE A 101 5.96 0.69 -21.71
C PHE A 101 6.22 0.30 -23.18
N GLN A 102 7.30 -0.44 -23.47
CA GLN A 102 7.62 -0.89 -24.84
C GLN A 102 6.67 -1.98 -25.36
N GLY A 103 6.09 -2.79 -24.47
CA GLY A 103 5.09 -3.80 -24.82
C GLY A 103 3.75 -3.24 -25.33
N GLN A 104 3.47 -1.95 -25.13
CA GLN A 104 2.22 -1.32 -25.57
C GLN A 104 2.28 -0.66 -26.96
N GLU A 105 3.47 -0.42 -27.52
CA GLU A 105 3.61 0.22 -28.84
C GLU A 105 3.55 -0.77 -30.03
N SER A 106 3.66 -2.08 -29.78
CA SER A 106 3.67 -3.10 -30.85
C SER A 106 2.29 -3.68 -31.19
N GLY A 107 1.21 -3.11 -30.63
CA GLY A 107 -0.17 -3.60 -30.76
C GLY A 107 -1.16 -2.58 -31.33
N SER A 108 -0.71 -1.68 -32.20
CA SER A 108 -1.58 -0.75 -32.96
C SER A 108 -1.38 -0.93 -34.46
#